data_AF-A0A7C8ZKK0-F1
#
_entry.id   AF-A0A7C8ZKK0-F1
#
_cell.length_a   1.000
_cell.length_b   1.000
_cell.length_c   1.000
_cell.angle_alpha   90.00
_cell.angle_beta   90.00
_cell.angle_gamma   90.00
#
_symmetry.space_group_name_H-M   'P 1'
#
loop_
_entity.id
_entity.type
_entity.pdbx_description
1 polymer ?
#
loop_
_entity_poly.entity_id
_entity_poly.type
_entity_poly.pdbx_seq_one_letter_code
_entity_poly.pdbx_strand_id
1 'polypeptide(L)'
;VERRITESTSATLIKDQQGRRVSSKKEDLRELVEHFNIDVENPCVIMSQDKSREFLHSGNAKDKFKFFFKATLLQQVDDLLNNIEELLEAANGLVQDLEKSIEPILRELSELQEKIKNMEHVEELSERVKEMKFKLAWSWVYDVDKELLKQSALIEKLKARAPACQAEINRRLVSLQK
;
A
#
# COMPACT_ATOMS: atom_id res chain seq x y z
N VAL A 1 -33.76 -13.16 41.44
CA VAL A 1 -32.94 -14.35 41.07
C VAL A 1 -33.15 -15.41 42.13
N GLU A 2 -33.37 -16.67 41.75
CA GLU A 2 -33.56 -17.79 42.69
C GLU A 2 -32.51 -18.86 42.41
N ARG A 3 -31.86 -19.38 43.46
CA ARG A 3 -31.03 -20.58 43.39
C ARG A 3 -31.68 -21.67 44.22
N ARG A 4 -32.06 -22.77 43.58
CA ARG A 4 -32.61 -23.96 44.26
C ARG A 4 -31.52 -25.02 44.33
N ILE A 5 -31.21 -25.47 45.55
CA ILE A 5 -30.21 -26.51 45.81
C ILE A 5 -30.96 -27.73 46.32
N THR A 6 -30.71 -28.87 45.68
CA THR A 6 -31.21 -30.21 46.05
C THR A 6 -30.00 -31.12 46.28
N GLU A 7 -30.20 -32.30 46.88
CA GLU A 7 -29.10 -33.24 47.15
C GLU A 7 -28.29 -33.64 45.92
N SER A 8 -28.92 -33.65 44.74
CA SER A 8 -28.28 -34.06 43.49
C SER A 8 -28.01 -32.92 42.50
N THR A 9 -28.69 -31.78 42.62
CA THR A 9 -28.58 -30.69 41.63
C THR A 9 -28.75 -29.30 42.23
N SER A 10 -28.07 -28.31 41.64
CA SER A 10 -28.34 -26.89 41.90
C SER A 10 -28.76 -26.19 40.62
N ALA A 11 -29.90 -25.49 40.65
CA ALA A 11 -30.43 -24.75 39.51
C ALA A 11 -30.56 -23.26 39.85
N THR A 12 -30.19 -22.39 38.90
CA THR A 12 -30.34 -20.93 39.01
C THR A 12 -31.37 -20.46 38.01
N LEU A 13 -32.37 -19.70 38.48
CA LEU A 13 -33.48 -19.18 37.68
C LEU A 13 -33.57 -17.67 37.84
N ILE A 14 -33.69 -16.97 36.72
CA ILE A 14 -33.99 -15.54 36.65
C ILE A 14 -35.50 -15.44 36.40
N LYS A 15 -36.20 -14.70 37.25
CA LYS A 15 -37.65 -14.53 37.22
C LYS A 15 -38.02 -13.06 37.07
N ASP A 16 -39.14 -12.78 36.42
CA ASP A 16 -39.74 -11.46 36.38
C ASP A 16 -40.48 -11.11 37.68
N GLN A 17 -41.03 -9.90 37.76
CA GLN A 17 -41.80 -9.43 38.92
C GLN A 17 -43.02 -10.32 39.22
N GLN A 18 -43.57 -11.02 38.22
CA GLN A 18 -44.72 -11.91 38.35
C GLN A 18 -44.30 -13.36 38.69
N GLY A 19 -43.00 -13.61 38.89
CA GLY A 19 -42.45 -14.93 39.21
C GLY A 19 -42.29 -15.86 38.01
N ARG A 20 -42.52 -15.37 36.78
CA ARG A 20 -42.34 -16.15 35.54
C ARG A 20 -40.86 -16.25 35.21
N ARG A 21 -40.42 -17.42 34.78
CA ARG A 21 -39.01 -17.66 34.39
C ARG A 21 -38.68 -16.88 33.12
N VAL A 22 -37.68 -16.01 33.21
CA VAL A 22 -37.12 -15.24 32.10
C VAL A 22 -35.89 -15.95 31.53
N SER A 23 -35.01 -16.45 32.39
CA SER A 23 -33.81 -17.20 31.96
C SER A 23 -33.31 -18.17 33.02
N SER A 24 -32.38 -19.04 32.63
CA SER A 24 -31.57 -19.88 33.52
C SER A 24 -30.09 -19.95 33.09
N LYS A 25 -29.69 -19.12 32.13
CA LYS A 25 -28.30 -19.08 31.66
C LYS A 25 -27.45 -18.33 32.67
N LYS A 26 -26.19 -18.75 32.79
CA LYS A 26 -25.24 -18.11 33.70
C LYS A 26 -24.77 -16.76 33.12
N GLU A 27 -24.70 -16.67 31.80
CA GLU A 27 -24.28 -15.49 31.05
C GLU A 27 -25.25 -14.33 31.29
N ASP A 28 -26.56 -14.55 31.18
CA ASP A 28 -27.59 -13.54 31.46
C ASP A 28 -27.53 -13.04 32.91
N LEU A 29 -27.17 -13.91 33.88
CA LEU A 29 -26.95 -13.49 35.26
C LEU A 29 -25.70 -12.61 35.38
N ARG A 30 -24.62 -12.95 34.66
CA ARG A 30 -23.38 -12.17 34.65
C ARG A 30 -23.62 -10.78 34.06
N GLU A 31 -24.31 -10.70 32.93
CA GLU A 31 -24.67 -9.43 32.27
C GLU A 31 -25.53 -8.56 33.19
N LEU A 32 -26.48 -9.15 33.92
CA LEU A 32 -27.30 -8.42 34.88
C LEU A 32 -26.48 -7.89 36.06
N VAL A 33 -25.55 -8.69 36.60
CA VAL A 33 -24.62 -8.29 37.67
C VAL A 33 -23.73 -7.13 37.22
N GLU A 34 -23.24 -7.19 35.98
CA GLU A 34 -22.44 -6.13 35.36
C GLU A 34 -23.27 -4.85 35.12
N HIS A 35 -24.49 -4.98 34.60
CA HIS A 35 -25.42 -3.85 34.37
C HIS A 35 -25.75 -3.09 35.65
N PHE A 36 -25.88 -3.78 36.79
CA PHE A 36 -26.15 -3.17 38.09
C PHE A 36 -24.88 -2.84 38.89
N ASN A 37 -23.69 -2.97 38.29
CA ASN A 37 -22.40 -2.71 38.94
C ASN A 37 -22.21 -3.46 40.27
N ILE A 38 -22.71 -4.70 40.36
CA ILE A 38 -22.56 -5.53 41.56
C ILE A 38 -21.24 -6.30 41.46
N ASP A 39 -20.21 -5.85 42.15
CA ASP A 39 -18.96 -6.62 42.22
C ASP A 39 -19.04 -7.69 43.31
N VAL A 40 -19.32 -8.92 42.91
CA VAL A 40 -19.37 -10.09 43.80
C VAL A 40 -17.99 -10.55 44.30
N GLU A 41 -16.91 -10.12 43.63
CA GLU A 41 -15.53 -10.46 43.97
C GLU A 41 -14.89 -9.47 44.95
N ASN A 42 -15.52 -8.31 45.12
CA ASN A 42 -15.11 -7.30 46.09
C ASN A 42 -15.53 -7.71 47.52
N PRO A 43 -14.57 -8.00 48.41
CA PRO A 43 -14.88 -8.46 49.76
C PRO A 43 -15.53 -7.38 50.64
N CYS A 44 -15.51 -6.10 50.23
CA CYS A 44 -16.26 -5.02 50.87
C CYS A 44 -17.72 -4.94 50.40
N VAL A 45 -18.05 -5.48 49.22
CA VAL A 45 -19.43 -5.56 48.71
C VAL A 45 -20.10 -6.83 49.24
N ILE A 46 -19.42 -7.97 49.14
CA ILE A 46 -19.89 -9.27 49.68
C ILE A 46 -18.87 -9.81 50.68
N MET A 47 -19.19 -9.70 51.97
CA MET A 47 -18.34 -10.19 53.05
C MET A 47 -18.77 -11.58 53.50
N SER A 48 -18.02 -12.61 53.08
CA SER A 48 -18.24 -13.98 53.56
C SER A 48 -17.54 -14.23 54.90
N GLN A 49 -18.02 -15.23 55.66
CA GLN A 49 -17.43 -15.58 56.96
C GLN A 49 -15.92 -15.86 56.88
N ASP A 50 -15.49 -16.56 55.82
CA ASP A 50 -14.07 -16.87 55.61
C ASP A 50 -13.28 -15.61 55.27
N LYS A 51 -13.83 -14.70 54.46
CA LYS A 51 -13.19 -13.42 54.12
C LYS A 51 -13.10 -12.49 55.33
N SER A 52 -14.11 -12.46 56.20
CA SER A 52 -14.04 -11.75 57.49
C SER A 52 -12.95 -12.34 58.39
N ARG A 53 -12.84 -13.67 58.45
CA ARG A 53 -11.82 -14.34 59.25
C ARG A 53 -10.42 -14.07 58.71
N GLU A 54 -10.23 -14.16 57.40
CA GLU A 54 -8.99 -13.85 56.69
C GLU A 54 -8.59 -12.39 56.95
N PHE A 55 -9.52 -11.44 56.84
CA PHE A 55 -9.25 -10.03 57.13
C PHE A 55 -8.81 -9.80 58.59
N LEU A 56 -9.55 -10.34 59.55
CA LEU A 56 -9.28 -10.15 60.99
C LEU A 56 -8.01 -10.86 61.48
N HIS A 57 -7.69 -12.02 60.88
CA HIS A 57 -6.50 -12.81 61.25
C HIS A 57 -5.29 -12.58 60.33
N SER A 58 -5.44 -11.77 59.27
CA SER A 58 -4.31 -11.29 58.48
C SER A 58 -3.44 -10.34 59.33
N GLY A 59 -2.46 -10.91 60.03
CA GLY A 59 -1.54 -10.16 60.89
C GLY A 59 -0.55 -9.29 60.11
N ASN A 60 -0.39 -9.51 58.80
CA ASN A 60 0.62 -8.86 57.97
C ASN A 60 0.06 -7.63 57.23
N ALA A 61 0.80 -6.52 57.25
CA ALA A 61 0.43 -5.28 56.56
C ALA A 61 0.26 -5.46 55.04
N LYS A 62 1.01 -6.38 54.44
CA LYS A 62 0.93 -6.70 52.99
C LYS A 62 -0.44 -7.28 52.60
N ASP A 63 -1.01 -8.15 53.43
CA ASP A 63 -2.29 -8.79 53.14
C ASP A 63 -3.45 -7.82 53.31
N LYS A 64 -3.35 -6.92 54.31
CA LYS A 64 -4.28 -5.79 54.44
C LYS A 64 -4.22 -4.88 53.22
N PHE A 65 -3.02 -4.53 52.75
CA PHE A 65 -2.87 -3.74 51.52
C PHE A 65 -3.51 -4.44 50.32
N LYS A 66 -3.23 -5.73 50.11
CA LYS A 66 -3.84 -6.51 49.01
C LYS A 66 -5.37 -6.54 49.11
N PHE A 67 -5.91 -6.67 50.32
CA PHE A 67 -7.36 -6.61 50.55
C PHE A 67 -7.93 -5.26 50.14
N PHE A 68 -7.33 -4.15 50.59
CA PHE A 68 -7.76 -2.80 50.19
C PHE A 68 -7.58 -2.56 48.68
N PHE A 69 -6.50 -3.03 48.09
CA PHE A 69 -6.20 -2.92 46.68
C PHE A 69 -7.23 -3.64 45.81
N LYS A 70 -7.68 -4.84 46.23
CA LYS A 70 -8.80 -5.54 45.58
C LYS A 70 -10.14 -4.84 45.86
N ALA A 71 -10.39 -4.41 47.09
CA ALA A 71 -11.66 -3.80 47.49
C ALA A 71 -11.92 -2.42 46.87
N THR A 72 -10.86 -1.69 46.54
CA THR A 72 -10.93 -0.38 45.85
C THR A 72 -10.88 -0.52 44.33
N LEU A 73 -10.94 -1.76 43.80
CA LEU A 73 -10.84 -2.08 42.37
C LEU A 73 -9.53 -1.66 41.70
N LEU A 74 -8.53 -1.19 42.46
CA LEU A 74 -7.24 -0.77 41.94
C LEU A 74 -6.49 -1.92 41.28
N GLN A 75 -6.67 -3.15 41.76
CA GLN A 75 -6.12 -4.33 41.11
C GLN A 75 -6.61 -4.50 39.67
N GLN A 76 -7.90 -4.28 39.42
CA GLN A 76 -8.45 -4.43 38.06
C GLN A 76 -7.88 -3.36 37.12
N VAL A 77 -7.66 -2.14 37.63
CA VAL A 77 -7.04 -1.06 36.87
C VAL A 77 -5.57 -1.37 36.57
N ASP A 78 -4.83 -1.88 37.54
CA ASP A 78 -3.43 -2.27 37.37
C ASP A 78 -3.29 -3.40 36.34
N ASP A 79 -4.10 -4.45 36.46
CA ASP A 79 -4.15 -5.55 35.49
C ASP A 79 -4.50 -5.03 34.08
N LEU A 80 -5.45 -4.10 33.96
CA LEU A 80 -5.81 -3.49 32.68
C LEU A 80 -4.65 -2.68 32.09
N LEU A 81 -3.96 -1.87 32.89
CA LEU A 81 -2.83 -1.05 32.45
C LEU A 81 -1.68 -1.94 31.95
N ASN A 82 -1.32 -2.98 32.70
CA ASN A 82 -0.29 -3.94 32.29
C ASN A 82 -0.65 -4.61 30.95
N ASN A 83 -1.91 -5.04 30.77
CA ASN A 83 -2.37 -5.60 29.50
C ASN A 83 -2.29 -4.59 28.34
N ILE A 84 -2.63 -3.32 28.59
CA ILE A 84 -2.54 -2.26 27.56
C ILE A 84 -1.08 -2.01 27.18
N GLU A 85 -0.17 -2.00 28.14
CA GLU A 85 1.27 -1.84 27.89
C GLU A 85 1.80 -2.98 27.00
N GLU A 86 1.48 -4.24 27.32
CA GLU A 86 1.86 -5.40 26.50
C GLU A 86 1.30 -5.30 25.06
N LEU A 87 0.03 -4.91 24.92
CA LEU A 87 -0.59 -4.72 23.61
C LEU A 87 0.09 -3.59 22.81
N LEU A 88 0.49 -2.52 23.49
CA LEU A 88 1.14 -1.38 22.86
C LEU A 88 2.56 -1.71 22.42
N GLU A 89 3.32 -2.47 23.22
CA GLU A 89 4.62 -3.00 22.81
C GLU A 89 4.50 -3.92 21.58
N ALA A 90 3.54 -4.84 21.58
CA ALA A 90 3.30 -5.73 20.45
C ALA A 90 2.90 -4.96 19.18
N ALA A 91 2.02 -3.96 19.30
CA ALA A 91 1.61 -3.13 18.17
C ALA A 91 2.77 -2.31 17.60
N ASN A 92 3.60 -1.71 18.47
CA ASN A 92 4.77 -0.96 18.04
C ASN A 92 5.81 -1.85 17.35
N GLY A 93 6.03 -3.07 17.87
CA GLY A 93 6.89 -4.06 17.22
C GLY A 93 6.41 -4.39 15.80
N LEU A 94 5.11 -4.63 15.64
CA LEU A 94 4.50 -4.90 14.34
C LEU A 94 4.64 -3.72 13.37
N VAL A 95 4.44 -2.48 13.83
CA VAL A 95 4.64 -1.29 13.00
C VAL A 95 6.08 -1.19 12.51
N GLN A 96 7.06 -1.38 13.40
CA GLN A 96 8.48 -1.33 13.03
C GLN A 96 8.84 -2.41 12.00
N ASP A 97 8.30 -3.61 12.13
CA ASP A 97 8.56 -4.70 11.19
C ASP A 97 7.92 -4.43 9.82
N LEU A 98 6.72 -3.85 9.80
CA LEU A 98 6.09 -3.39 8.56
C LEU A 98 6.89 -2.28 7.89
N GLU A 99 7.35 -1.28 8.64
CA GLU A 99 8.19 -0.20 8.11
C GLU A 99 9.47 -0.74 7.47
N LYS A 100 10.17 -1.66 8.16
CA LYS A 100 11.35 -2.35 7.60
C LYS A 100 11.03 -3.17 6.35
N SER A 101 9.83 -3.74 6.26
CA SER A 101 9.40 -4.51 5.08
C SER A 101 9.11 -3.62 3.85
N ILE A 102 8.69 -2.37 4.08
CA ILE A 102 8.35 -1.41 3.03
C ILE A 102 9.62 -0.74 2.46
N GLU A 103 10.64 -0.52 3.28
CA GLU A 103 11.90 0.11 2.87
C GLU A 103 12.54 -0.51 1.60
N PRO A 104 12.72 -1.84 1.47
CA PRO A 104 13.27 -2.43 0.25
C PRO A 104 12.36 -2.25 -0.96
N ILE A 105 11.04 -2.26 -0.78
CA ILE A 105 10.06 -2.06 -1.87
C ILE A 105 10.16 -0.64 -2.40
N LEU A 106 10.27 0.36 -1.52
CA LEU A 106 10.47 1.76 -1.93
C LEU A 106 11.79 1.95 -2.68
N ARG A 107 12.85 1.27 -2.25
CA ARG A 107 14.14 1.30 -2.93
C ARG A 107 14.05 0.68 -4.33
N GLU A 108 13.44 -0.48 -4.46
CA GLU A 108 13.23 -1.13 -5.75
C GLU A 108 12.39 -0.26 -6.69
N LEU A 109 11.33 0.38 -6.16
CA LEU A 109 10.49 1.31 -6.92
C LEU A 109 11.33 2.49 -7.45
N SER A 110 12.18 3.09 -6.62
CA SER A 110 13.08 4.16 -7.05
C SER A 110 14.05 3.72 -8.15
N GLU A 111 14.64 2.52 -8.03
CA GLU A 111 15.54 1.96 -9.04
C GLU A 111 14.81 1.70 -10.37
N LEU A 112 13.56 1.20 -10.31
CA LEU A 112 12.73 0.99 -11.49
C LEU A 112 12.33 2.31 -12.17
N GLN A 113 11.99 3.34 -11.39
CA GLN A 113 11.70 4.67 -11.93
C GLN A 113 12.91 5.27 -12.66
N GLU A 114 14.11 5.12 -12.11
CA GLU A 114 15.34 5.57 -12.79
C GLU A 114 15.57 4.80 -14.10
N LYS A 115 15.37 3.48 -14.09
CA LYS A 115 15.48 2.65 -15.32
C LYS A 115 14.48 3.07 -16.39
N ILE A 116 13.23 3.37 -16.02
CA ILE A 116 12.21 3.84 -16.96
C ILE A 116 12.65 5.16 -17.59
N LYS A 117 13.08 6.13 -16.78
CA LYS A 117 13.56 7.43 -17.29
C LYS A 117 14.75 7.28 -18.24
N ASN A 118 15.68 6.39 -17.92
CA ASN A 118 16.81 6.09 -18.80
C ASN A 118 16.35 5.46 -20.12
N MET A 119 15.35 4.58 -20.08
CA MET A 119 14.78 3.94 -21.27
C MET A 119 14.05 4.93 -22.18
N GLU A 120 13.29 5.87 -21.60
CA GLU A 120 12.64 6.97 -22.33
C GLU A 120 13.68 7.82 -23.09
N HIS A 121 14.81 8.13 -22.45
CA HIS A 121 15.89 8.87 -23.12
C HIS A 121 16.55 8.08 -24.26
N VAL A 122 16.71 6.76 -24.09
CA VAL A 122 17.21 5.88 -25.16
C VAL A 122 16.24 5.83 -26.33
N GLU A 123 14.93 5.81 -26.07
CA GLU A 123 13.89 5.85 -27.11
C GLU A 123 13.93 7.16 -27.89
N GLU A 124 14.03 8.31 -27.21
CA GLU A 124 14.19 9.63 -27.85
C GLU A 124 15.44 9.66 -28.76
N LEU A 125 16.58 9.13 -28.28
CA LEU A 125 17.79 9.05 -29.08
C LEU A 125 17.60 8.14 -30.31
N SER A 126 16.88 7.03 -30.16
CA SER A 126 16.57 6.11 -31.26
C SER A 126 15.73 6.79 -32.34
N GLU A 127 14.72 7.57 -31.95
CA GLU A 127 13.91 8.37 -32.88
C GLU A 127 14.76 9.41 -33.61
N ARG A 128 15.62 10.14 -32.90
CA ARG A 128 16.55 11.11 -33.50
C ARG A 128 17.50 10.46 -34.50
N VAL A 129 18.02 9.27 -34.19
CA VAL A 129 18.87 8.51 -35.11
C VAL A 129 18.09 8.13 -36.37
N LYS A 130 16.83 7.70 -36.23
CA LYS A 130 15.96 7.38 -37.35
C LYS A 130 15.71 8.60 -38.24
N GLU A 131 15.42 9.77 -37.65
CA GLU A 131 15.29 11.02 -38.40
C GLU A 131 16.57 11.41 -39.14
N MET A 132 17.73 11.29 -38.49
CA MET A 132 19.01 11.61 -39.12
C MET A 132 19.29 10.68 -40.30
N LYS A 133 18.94 9.39 -40.21
CA LYS A 133 19.04 8.46 -41.33
C LYS A 133 18.16 8.87 -42.51
N PHE A 134 16.93 9.31 -42.25
CA PHE A 134 16.07 9.84 -43.31
C PHE A 134 16.66 11.11 -43.94
N LYS A 135 17.14 12.06 -43.13
CA LYS A 135 17.79 13.28 -43.63
C LYS A 135 19.02 12.97 -44.48
N LEU A 136 19.83 11.99 -44.07
CA LEU A 136 21.00 11.53 -44.83
C LEU A 136 20.61 10.89 -46.17
N ALA A 137 19.58 10.04 -46.19
CA ALA A 137 19.08 9.46 -47.43
C ALA A 137 18.59 10.56 -48.40
N TRP A 138 17.85 11.55 -47.88
CA TRP A 138 17.36 12.67 -48.68
C TRP A 138 18.47 13.62 -49.15
N SER A 139 19.52 13.84 -48.37
CA SER A 139 20.65 14.67 -48.81
C SER A 139 21.35 14.03 -50.01
N TRP A 140 21.48 12.70 -50.02
CA TRP A 140 22.06 11.99 -51.15
C TRP A 140 21.21 12.13 -52.42
N VAL A 141 19.89 11.97 -52.31
CA VAL A 141 18.96 12.21 -53.42
C VAL A 141 19.08 13.65 -53.92
N TYR A 142 19.11 14.63 -53.02
CA TYR A 142 19.24 16.05 -53.37
C TYR A 142 20.54 16.35 -54.14
N ASP A 143 21.67 15.77 -53.72
CA ASP A 143 22.95 15.94 -54.39
C ASP A 143 22.95 15.33 -55.80
N VAL A 144 22.39 14.13 -55.95
CA VAL A 144 22.25 13.46 -57.25
C VAL A 144 21.31 14.24 -58.18
N ASP A 145 20.17 14.71 -57.67
CA ASP A 145 19.19 15.47 -58.44
C ASP A 145 19.77 16.82 -58.91
N LYS A 146 20.54 17.49 -58.04
CA LYS A 146 21.28 18.71 -58.39
C LYS A 146 22.31 18.47 -59.50
N GLU A 147 22.99 17.32 -59.50
CA GLU A 147 23.93 16.98 -60.57
C GLU A 147 23.20 16.63 -61.87
N LEU A 148 22.09 15.88 -61.81
CA LEU A 148 21.21 15.62 -62.94
C LEU A 148 20.68 16.91 -63.58
N LEU A 149 20.30 17.91 -62.78
CA LEU A 149 19.88 19.23 -63.26
C LEU A 149 21.00 19.97 -64.01
N LYS A 150 22.25 19.88 -63.54
CA LYS A 150 23.39 20.46 -64.27
C LYS A 150 23.65 19.74 -65.59
N GLN A 151 23.63 18.41 -65.58
CA GLN A 151 23.87 17.59 -66.77
C GLN A 151 22.75 17.79 -67.81
N SER A 152 21.49 17.83 -67.39
CA SER A 152 20.36 18.10 -68.28
C SER A 152 20.44 19.51 -68.88
N ALA A 153 20.79 20.54 -68.10
CA ALA A 153 21.03 21.88 -68.63
C ALA A 153 22.17 21.93 -69.65
N LEU A 154 23.23 21.12 -69.46
CA LEU A 154 24.32 20.99 -70.42
C LEU A 154 23.85 20.29 -71.71
N ILE A 155 23.08 19.21 -71.60
CA ILE A 155 22.50 18.48 -72.72
C ILE A 155 21.59 19.41 -73.54
N GLU A 156 20.73 20.20 -72.89
CA GLU A 156 19.84 21.13 -73.59
C GLU A 156 20.64 22.22 -74.32
N LYS A 157 21.72 22.76 -73.73
CA LYS A 157 22.63 23.67 -74.43
C LYS A 157 23.29 23.02 -75.64
N LEU A 158 23.72 21.77 -75.54
CA LEU A 158 24.34 21.04 -76.65
C LEU A 158 23.32 20.71 -77.75
N LYS A 159 22.10 20.29 -77.39
CA LYS A 159 20.99 20.09 -78.33
C LYS A 159 20.64 21.39 -79.05
N ALA A 160 20.59 22.53 -78.36
CA ALA A 160 20.34 23.82 -78.99
C ALA A 160 21.43 24.21 -80.01
N ARG A 161 22.68 23.75 -79.81
CA ARG A 161 23.80 23.97 -80.74
C ARG A 161 23.85 22.97 -81.90
N ALA A 162 23.26 21.79 -81.75
CA ALA A 162 23.28 20.75 -82.78
C ALA A 162 22.67 21.19 -84.13
N PRO A 163 21.53 21.92 -84.21
CA PRO A 163 20.99 22.44 -85.46
C PRO A 163 21.94 23.42 -86.15
N ALA A 164 22.64 24.27 -85.39
CA ALA A 164 23.59 25.24 -85.95
C ALA A 164 24.81 24.53 -86.56
N CYS A 165 25.34 23.52 -85.88
CA CYS A 165 26.39 22.67 -86.43
C CYS A 165 25.91 21.87 -87.65
N GLN A 166 24.68 21.33 -87.61
CA GLN A 166 24.11 20.59 -88.74
C GLN A 166 23.87 21.48 -89.95
N ALA A 167 23.43 22.72 -89.74
CA ALA A 167 23.28 23.72 -90.79
C ALA A 167 24.63 24.05 -91.44
N GLU A 168 25.69 24.19 -90.65
CA GLU A 168 27.05 24.45 -91.15
C GLU A 168 27.62 23.25 -91.92
N ILE A 169 27.38 22.02 -91.44
CA ILE A 169 27.73 20.78 -92.16
C ILE A 169 26.99 20.70 -93.50
N ASN A 170 25.69 20.98 -93.51
CA ASN A 170 24.89 21.00 -94.73
C ASN A 170 25.40 22.07 -95.71
N ARG A 171 25.80 23.25 -95.21
CA ARG A 171 26.38 24.32 -96.02
C ARG A 171 27.68 23.90 -96.71
N ARG A 172 28.55 23.18 -96.00
CA ARG A 172 29.79 22.63 -96.54
C ARG A 172 29.57 21.49 -97.53
N LEU A 173 28.58 20.63 -97.30
CA LEU A 173 28.17 19.59 -98.24
C LEU A 173 27.64 20.19 -99.56
N VAL A 174 26.85 21.25 -99.49
CA VAL A 174 26.36 21.97 -100.68
C VAL A 174 27.52 22.63 -101.46
N SER A 175 28.57 23.10 -100.78
CA SER A 175 29.78 23.63 -101.46
C SER A 175 30.68 22.56 -102.07
N LEU A 176 30.55 21.29 -101.66
CA LEU A 176 31.31 20.15 -102.19
C LEU A 176 30.60 19.43 -103.35
N GLN A 177 29.31 19.72 -103.58
CA GLN A 177 28.49 19.18 -104.68
C GLN A 177 28.32 20.13 -105.87
N LYS A 178 29.03 21.27 -105.88
CA LYS A 178 29.23 22.14 -107.06
C LYS A 178 30.63 21.94 -107.61
#